data_AF-A0A4Q3UCJ6-F1
#
_entry.id   AF-A0A4Q3UCJ6-F1
#
_cell.length_a   1.000
_cell.length_b   1.000
_cell.length_c   1.000
_cell.angle_alpha   90.00
_cell.angle_beta   90.00
_cell.angle_gamma   90.00
#
_symmetry.space_group_name_H-M   'P 1'
#
loop_
_entity.id
_entity.type
_entity.pdbx_description
1 polymer ?
#
loop_
_entity_poly.entity_id
_entity_poly.type
_entity_poly.pdbx_seq_one_letter_code
_entity_poly.pdbx_strand_id
1 'polypeptide(L)'
;MIRELLLVHHTHTDIGYTHPQPVVFELHDRFIEQALDLADATRDEREDARFRWTCEVTGITRSWWDRATNDDRDRFLAAVQRGQFEVAAMEWHLTPLADLRMLVRSLQNVRFFRELGIPVRSAMNTDVNGVPWGLIDVLLDHGIDGFSMAINSHLGGPVTPRPGAFRWRSPDGRELTVWNGFQYWHAANVLMRMPSSIDEVSEAMPPVLTEAERRGYPLPFLPLQITNPHHPDNAAPDATLARFVKEWNDREPAVRLRTVLLTEVFDRLRAEELPVMSGDWTDYWNLGAGSSSRETTVLMEGQRVLDAAHQASVWPLGAERREADHLDAAHANLALYAEHTWGADRSITYPDSVETRMQWATKSAYAYQGLGQARIVLRDGLHRLAQQAGGEDPTLLLYNPLPVPVKLPVRLPSTGLDWAITPGVHHLQRLDGSLSDLSEETTRWCAVDLPAFGYRTYPMADLPHASSNGLESSTHRIQSERIHVAFRPEGGVESITFDGKEYVGEVDGLTFGAPILERPEGGSRKEMMKLDFNFFEPAEGWVREWPRVRTPGKLLEQSNRLIGGAVEHAQLFAMGNGDRVTVTYRLFAGDPSVDLEVTLDSAGDARPYS
;
A
#
# COMPACT_ATOMS: atom_id res chain seq x y z
N MET A 1 -22.25 -29.56 12.28
CA MET A 1 -21.44 -29.82 11.09
C MET A 1 -22.07 -29.14 9.90
N ILE A 2 -21.24 -28.63 9.01
CA ILE A 2 -21.57 -27.78 7.86
C ILE A 2 -22.60 -28.49 6.96
N ARG A 3 -23.68 -27.78 6.59
CA ARG A 3 -24.81 -28.28 5.78
C ARG A 3 -24.98 -27.52 4.47
N GLU A 4 -24.32 -26.37 4.33
CA GLU A 4 -24.42 -25.53 3.16
C GLU A 4 -23.08 -24.84 2.87
N LEU A 5 -22.67 -24.82 1.61
CA LEU A 5 -21.58 -23.98 1.13
C LEU A 5 -22.14 -22.80 0.35
N LEU A 6 -21.74 -21.60 0.76
CA LEU A 6 -22.16 -20.35 0.13
C LEU A 6 -21.05 -19.88 -0.80
N LEU A 7 -21.27 -19.96 -2.11
CA LEU A 7 -20.28 -19.66 -3.13
C LEU A 7 -20.41 -18.22 -3.62
N VAL A 8 -19.43 -17.39 -3.31
CA VAL A 8 -19.31 -16.00 -3.81
C VAL A 8 -18.46 -16.03 -5.07
N HIS A 9 -19.12 -15.93 -6.23
CA HIS A 9 -18.46 -15.98 -7.53
C HIS A 9 -18.03 -14.58 -7.98
N HIS A 10 -16.76 -14.47 -8.35
CA HIS A 10 -16.09 -13.24 -8.77
C HIS A 10 -14.85 -13.59 -9.60
N THR A 11 -14.13 -12.56 -10.04
CA THR A 11 -12.78 -12.69 -10.60
C THR A 11 -11.81 -11.91 -9.71
N HIS A 12 -10.63 -12.47 -9.47
CA HIS A 12 -9.60 -11.76 -8.73
C HIS A 12 -8.91 -10.74 -9.64
N THR A 13 -8.85 -9.49 -9.18
CA THR A 13 -8.37 -8.34 -9.94
C THR A 13 -6.92 -8.02 -9.62
N ASP A 14 -6.02 -8.47 -10.48
CA ASP A 14 -4.64 -8.01 -10.52
C ASP A 14 -4.47 -6.90 -11.56
N ILE A 15 -4.03 -5.70 -11.18
CA ILE A 15 -3.74 -4.65 -12.17
C ILE A 15 -2.30 -4.80 -12.67
N GLY A 16 -2.15 -5.81 -13.53
CA GLY A 16 -0.87 -6.34 -13.99
C GLY A 16 -0.87 -7.86 -13.86
N TYR A 17 0.28 -8.42 -13.47
CA TYR A 17 0.52 -9.82 -13.19
C TYR A 17 0.33 -10.74 -14.40
N THR A 18 -0.91 -11.12 -14.69
CA THR A 18 -1.25 -12.02 -15.80
C THR A 18 -1.18 -11.31 -17.16
N HIS A 19 -1.48 -10.01 -17.20
CA HIS A 19 -1.53 -9.22 -18.43
C HIS A 19 -1.07 -7.78 -18.19
N PRO A 20 -0.72 -7.01 -19.24
CA PRO A 20 -0.49 -5.58 -19.14
C PRO A 20 -1.72 -4.84 -18.63
N GLN A 21 -1.51 -3.81 -17.81
CA GLN A 21 -2.57 -3.09 -17.11
C GLN A 21 -3.70 -2.62 -18.05
N PRO A 22 -3.44 -2.02 -19.24
CA PRO A 22 -4.52 -1.65 -20.17
C PRO A 22 -5.34 -2.85 -20.68
N VAL A 23 -4.70 -4.01 -20.83
CA VAL A 23 -5.37 -5.25 -21.25
C VAL A 23 -6.24 -5.80 -20.12
N VAL A 24 -5.79 -5.70 -18.86
CA VAL A 24 -6.60 -6.09 -17.70
C VAL A 24 -7.91 -5.30 -17.69
N PHE A 25 -7.87 -3.97 -17.84
CA PHE A 25 -9.09 -3.15 -17.89
C PHE A 25 -10.06 -3.59 -19.00
N GLU A 26 -9.56 -3.84 -20.21
CA GLU A 26 -10.37 -4.33 -21.33
C GLU A 26 -10.96 -5.73 -21.07
N LEU A 27 -10.18 -6.64 -20.48
CA LEU A 27 -10.66 -7.99 -20.16
C LEU A 27 -11.77 -7.94 -19.11
N HIS A 28 -11.59 -7.14 -18.07
CA HIS A 28 -12.61 -6.99 -17.03
C HIS A 28 -13.91 -6.34 -17.53
N ASP A 29 -13.83 -5.39 -18.48
CA ASP A 29 -15.02 -4.88 -19.17
C ASP A 29 -15.82 -6.04 -19.81
N ARG A 30 -15.13 -6.90 -20.56
CA ARG A 30 -15.74 -8.08 -21.20
C ARG A 30 -16.25 -9.11 -20.20
N PHE A 31 -15.59 -9.24 -19.04
CA PHE A 31 -16.02 -10.16 -17.98
C PHE A 31 -17.33 -9.69 -17.36
N ILE A 32 -17.51 -8.39 -17.14
CA ILE A 32 -18.78 -7.84 -16.66
C ILE A 32 -19.88 -8.07 -17.69
N GLU A 33 -19.62 -7.80 -18.97
CA GLU A 33 -20.57 -8.05 -20.06
C GLU A 33 -20.98 -9.52 -20.16
N GLN A 34 -20.01 -10.44 -20.10
CA GLN A 34 -20.28 -11.88 -20.09
C GLN A 34 -21.07 -12.32 -18.85
N ALA A 35 -20.77 -11.75 -17.68
CA ALA A 35 -21.53 -12.01 -16.46
C ALA A 35 -22.98 -11.53 -16.60
N LEU A 36 -23.24 -10.41 -17.29
CA LEU A 36 -24.60 -9.94 -17.58
C LEU A 36 -25.35 -10.91 -18.49
N ASP A 37 -24.69 -11.43 -19.53
CA ASP A 37 -25.29 -12.45 -20.40
C ASP A 37 -25.69 -13.71 -19.62
N LEU A 38 -24.82 -14.18 -18.71
CA LEU A 38 -25.10 -15.34 -17.86
C LEU A 38 -26.21 -15.07 -16.84
N ALA A 39 -26.25 -13.86 -16.27
CA ALA A 39 -27.33 -13.46 -15.36
C ALA A 39 -28.68 -13.40 -16.09
N ASP A 40 -28.72 -12.82 -17.29
CA ASP A 40 -29.94 -12.75 -18.10
C ASP A 40 -30.42 -14.13 -18.55
N ALA A 41 -29.50 -15.01 -18.96
CA ALA A 41 -29.80 -16.38 -19.37
C ALA A 41 -30.39 -17.25 -18.24
N THR A 42 -30.08 -16.93 -16.99
CA THR A 42 -30.51 -17.70 -15.80
C THR A 42 -31.53 -16.98 -14.94
N ARG A 43 -32.03 -15.79 -15.34
CA ARG A 43 -32.93 -14.97 -14.50
C ARG A 43 -34.21 -15.68 -14.05
N ASP A 44 -34.70 -16.61 -14.88
CA ASP A 44 -35.95 -17.35 -14.67
C ASP A 44 -35.70 -18.75 -14.08
N GLU A 45 -34.44 -19.11 -13.76
CA GLU A 45 -34.07 -20.37 -13.11
C GLU A 45 -34.47 -20.40 -11.62
N ARG A 46 -34.43 -21.60 -11.03
CA ARG A 46 -34.59 -21.82 -9.58
C ARG A 46 -33.54 -21.01 -8.82
N GLU A 47 -33.89 -20.51 -7.63
CA GLU A 47 -33.07 -19.54 -6.89
C GLU A 47 -31.63 -19.98 -6.61
N ASP A 48 -31.39 -21.26 -6.35
CA ASP A 48 -30.05 -21.86 -6.15
C ASP A 48 -29.30 -22.17 -7.47
N ALA A 49 -30.00 -22.12 -8.61
CA ALA A 49 -29.47 -22.34 -9.95
C ALA A 49 -29.27 -21.05 -10.75
N ARG A 50 -29.54 -19.88 -10.15
CA ARG A 50 -29.27 -18.58 -10.78
C ARG A 50 -27.78 -18.26 -10.75
N PHE A 51 -27.30 -17.70 -11.86
CA PHE A 51 -25.98 -17.10 -11.89
C PHE A 51 -25.98 -15.82 -11.04
N ARG A 52 -24.93 -15.67 -10.22
CA ARG A 52 -24.66 -14.48 -9.41
C ARG A 52 -23.20 -14.08 -9.57
N TRP A 53 -22.94 -12.78 -9.60
CA TRP A 53 -21.61 -12.21 -9.79
C TRP A 53 -21.35 -11.07 -8.83
N THR A 54 -20.18 -11.08 -8.20
CA THR A 54 -19.68 -9.95 -7.40
C THR A 54 -18.59 -9.26 -8.19
N CYS A 55 -18.81 -7.99 -8.54
CA CYS A 55 -17.76 -7.11 -9.00
C CYS A 55 -16.84 -6.79 -7.80
N GLU A 56 -15.62 -7.32 -7.85
CA GLU A 56 -14.70 -7.36 -6.71
C GLU A 56 -14.25 -5.97 -6.24
N VAL A 57 -13.97 -5.08 -7.18
CA VAL A 57 -13.48 -3.73 -6.89
C VAL A 57 -14.23 -2.65 -7.67
N THR A 58 -14.48 -1.52 -7.03
CA THR A 58 -15.21 -0.40 -7.64
C THR A 58 -14.43 0.29 -8.75
N GLY A 59 -13.10 0.29 -8.73
CA GLY A 59 -12.29 0.99 -9.72
C GLY A 59 -12.43 0.40 -11.14
N ILE A 60 -12.36 -0.93 -11.25
CA ILE A 60 -12.65 -1.65 -12.51
C ILE A 60 -14.11 -1.43 -12.91
N THR A 61 -15.04 -1.62 -11.98
CA THR A 61 -16.48 -1.47 -12.24
C THR A 61 -16.82 -0.06 -12.73
N ARG A 62 -16.15 0.96 -12.18
CA ARG A 62 -16.32 2.36 -12.58
C ARG A 62 -15.76 2.61 -13.97
N SER A 63 -14.57 2.07 -14.24
CA SER A 63 -13.91 2.14 -15.55
C SER A 63 -14.81 1.55 -16.65
N TRP A 64 -15.37 0.37 -16.42
CA TRP A 64 -16.36 -0.25 -17.30
C TRP A 64 -17.60 0.63 -17.43
N TRP A 65 -18.20 1.07 -16.32
CA TRP A 65 -19.43 1.86 -16.32
C TRP A 65 -19.31 3.11 -17.20
N ASP A 66 -18.18 3.83 -17.11
CA ASP A 66 -17.97 5.07 -17.89
C ASP A 66 -17.91 4.83 -19.40
N ARG A 67 -17.49 3.63 -19.85
CA ARG A 67 -17.44 3.23 -21.27
C ARG A 67 -18.65 2.42 -21.75
N ALA A 68 -19.37 1.78 -20.83
CA ALA A 68 -20.49 0.89 -21.14
C ALA A 68 -21.62 1.61 -21.89
N THR A 69 -22.32 0.84 -22.73
CA THR A 69 -23.52 1.33 -23.41
C THR A 69 -24.64 1.59 -22.41
N ASN A 70 -25.62 2.44 -22.75
CA ASN A 70 -26.79 2.64 -21.89
C ASN A 70 -27.57 1.33 -21.69
N ASP A 71 -27.64 0.48 -22.70
CA ASP A 71 -28.32 -0.83 -22.62
C ASP A 71 -27.63 -1.74 -21.58
N ASP A 72 -26.30 -1.81 -21.57
CA ASP A 72 -25.57 -2.63 -20.58
C ASP A 72 -25.64 -2.04 -19.17
N ARG A 73 -25.65 -0.70 -19.04
CA ARG A 73 -25.89 -0.03 -17.75
C ARG A 73 -27.28 -0.38 -17.21
N ASP A 74 -28.32 -0.35 -18.04
CA ASP A 74 -29.68 -0.72 -17.66
C ASP A 74 -29.79 -2.20 -17.28
N ARG A 75 -29.13 -3.09 -18.06
CA ARG A 75 -29.03 -4.53 -17.74
C ARG A 75 -28.35 -4.76 -16.40
N PHE A 76 -27.27 -4.06 -16.12
CA PHE A 76 -26.54 -4.14 -14.85
C PHE A 76 -27.42 -3.73 -13.67
N LEU A 77 -28.07 -2.57 -13.75
CA LEU A 77 -29.00 -2.12 -12.71
C LEU A 77 -30.16 -3.11 -12.51
N ALA A 78 -30.71 -3.66 -13.60
CA ALA A 78 -31.75 -4.67 -13.51
C ALA A 78 -31.25 -5.98 -12.87
N ALA A 79 -30.03 -6.41 -13.14
CA ALA A 79 -29.42 -7.59 -12.53
C ALA A 79 -29.15 -7.38 -11.03
N VAL A 80 -28.73 -6.18 -10.62
CA VAL A 80 -28.61 -5.78 -9.21
C VAL A 80 -29.97 -5.85 -8.51
N GLN A 81 -31.03 -5.28 -9.11
CA GLN A 81 -32.38 -5.32 -8.53
C GLN A 81 -32.93 -6.75 -8.38
N ARG A 82 -32.53 -7.67 -9.25
CA ARG A 82 -32.90 -9.11 -9.17
C ARG A 82 -32.03 -9.91 -8.20
N GLY A 83 -31.01 -9.32 -7.59
CA GLY A 83 -30.09 -10.02 -6.68
C GLY A 83 -29.12 -10.98 -7.39
N GLN A 84 -28.73 -10.66 -8.63
CA GLN A 84 -27.75 -11.42 -9.41
C GLN A 84 -26.38 -10.72 -9.51
N PHE A 85 -26.30 -9.43 -9.18
CA PHE A 85 -25.08 -8.65 -9.20
C PHE A 85 -24.89 -7.87 -7.89
N GLU A 86 -23.64 -7.78 -7.43
CA GLU A 86 -23.21 -6.90 -6.35
C GLU A 86 -21.89 -6.21 -6.70
N VAL A 87 -21.65 -5.04 -6.13
CA VAL A 87 -20.37 -4.32 -6.22
C VAL A 87 -19.80 -4.21 -4.81
N ALA A 88 -18.57 -4.70 -4.61
CA ALA A 88 -17.84 -4.53 -3.36
C ALA A 88 -17.07 -3.21 -3.34
N ALA A 89 -16.88 -2.64 -2.14
CA ALA A 89 -16.59 -1.21 -1.98
C ALA A 89 -15.16 -0.74 -2.32
N MET A 90 -14.15 -1.60 -2.19
CA MET A 90 -12.75 -1.23 -2.38
C MET A 90 -12.49 -0.76 -3.81
N GLU A 91 -11.76 0.35 -4.03
CA GLU A 91 -11.39 0.75 -5.40
C GLU A 91 -10.40 -0.22 -6.04
N TRP A 92 -9.38 -0.61 -5.28
CA TRP A 92 -8.32 -1.55 -5.64
C TRP A 92 -7.97 -2.41 -4.41
N HIS A 93 -7.27 -3.52 -4.61
CA HIS A 93 -6.52 -4.16 -3.52
C HIS A 93 -5.22 -3.38 -3.32
N LEU A 94 -5.01 -2.88 -2.10
CA LEU A 94 -3.93 -1.93 -1.81
C LEU A 94 -2.87 -2.57 -0.92
N THR A 95 -1.61 -2.26 -1.19
CA THR A 95 -0.50 -2.53 -0.28
C THR A 95 -0.54 -1.60 0.94
N PRO A 96 0.22 -1.89 2.01
CA PRO A 96 0.49 -0.97 3.13
C PRO A 96 1.09 0.39 2.74
N LEU A 97 1.41 0.62 1.47
CA LEU A 97 1.83 1.93 0.97
C LEU A 97 0.69 2.94 0.91
N ALA A 98 -0.57 2.50 0.96
CA ALA A 98 -1.72 3.40 0.95
C ALA A 98 -1.81 4.18 2.27
N ASP A 99 -1.68 5.52 2.17
CA ASP A 99 -1.94 6.42 3.29
C ASP A 99 -3.45 6.56 3.56
N LEU A 100 -3.80 7.18 4.69
CA LEU A 100 -5.20 7.35 5.08
C LEU A 100 -6.02 8.12 4.02
N ARG A 101 -5.42 9.12 3.35
CA ARG A 101 -6.14 9.90 2.34
C ARG A 101 -6.46 9.02 1.13
N MET A 102 -5.52 8.19 0.70
CA MET A 102 -5.69 7.23 -0.37
C MET A 102 -6.78 6.22 -0.02
N LEU A 103 -6.82 5.71 1.22
CA LEU A 103 -7.90 4.82 1.69
C LEU A 103 -9.27 5.51 1.68
N VAL A 104 -9.35 6.77 2.10
CA VAL A 104 -10.62 7.53 2.03
C VAL A 104 -11.02 7.78 0.58
N ARG A 105 -10.05 8.09 -0.30
CA ARG A 105 -10.28 8.31 -1.72
C ARG A 105 -10.72 7.04 -2.44
N SER A 106 -10.19 5.88 -2.07
CA SER A 106 -10.56 4.59 -2.65
C SER A 106 -12.01 4.17 -2.36
N LEU A 107 -12.74 4.88 -1.50
CA LEU A 107 -14.17 4.65 -1.29
C LEU A 107 -15.06 5.69 -1.99
N GLN A 108 -14.51 6.62 -2.76
CA GLN A 108 -15.33 7.64 -3.46
C GLN A 108 -16.31 7.04 -4.46
N ASN A 109 -15.94 5.93 -5.11
CA ASN A 109 -16.82 5.23 -6.04
C ASN A 109 -18.05 4.63 -5.36
N VAL A 110 -18.01 4.37 -4.04
CA VAL A 110 -19.16 3.89 -3.26
C VAL A 110 -20.32 4.88 -3.37
N ARG A 111 -20.03 6.19 -3.24
CA ARG A 111 -21.05 7.23 -3.37
C ARG A 111 -21.67 7.23 -4.76
N PHE A 112 -20.85 7.16 -5.80
CA PHE A 112 -21.30 7.13 -7.19
C PHE A 112 -22.27 5.97 -7.44
N PHE A 113 -21.91 4.74 -7.06
CA PHE A 113 -22.77 3.58 -7.28
C PHE A 113 -24.07 3.63 -6.46
N ARG A 114 -24.03 4.20 -5.25
CA ARG A 114 -25.26 4.41 -4.45
C ARG A 114 -26.19 5.46 -5.06
N GLU A 115 -25.65 6.53 -5.65
CA GLU A 115 -26.44 7.53 -6.38
C GLU A 115 -27.15 6.91 -7.61
N LEU A 116 -26.61 5.82 -8.17
CA LEU A 116 -27.24 4.99 -9.21
C LEU A 116 -28.26 3.96 -8.67
N GLY A 117 -28.42 3.85 -7.35
CA GLY A 117 -29.32 2.90 -6.70
C GLY A 117 -28.71 1.52 -6.41
N ILE A 118 -27.39 1.34 -6.53
CA ILE A 118 -26.70 0.09 -6.19
C ILE A 118 -26.35 0.10 -4.69
N PRO A 119 -26.85 -0.87 -3.90
CA PRO A 119 -26.61 -0.90 -2.46
C PRO A 119 -25.24 -1.50 -2.14
N VAL A 120 -24.17 -0.72 -2.34
CA VAL A 120 -22.81 -1.11 -1.92
C VAL A 120 -22.76 -1.16 -0.39
N ARG A 121 -22.77 -2.36 0.19
CA ARG A 121 -22.83 -2.61 1.66
C ARG A 121 -21.61 -3.33 2.21
N SER A 122 -20.89 -4.06 1.36
CA SER A 122 -19.77 -4.91 1.73
C SER A 122 -18.50 -4.48 1.01
N ALA A 123 -17.36 -4.66 1.65
CA ALA A 123 -16.04 -4.60 1.03
C ALA A 123 -15.45 -6.01 0.94
N MET A 124 -14.53 -6.21 0.00
CA MET A 124 -13.74 -7.43 -0.07
C MET A 124 -12.29 -7.11 -0.38
N ASN A 125 -11.40 -7.92 0.20
CA ASN A 125 -9.98 -7.93 -0.07
C ASN A 125 -9.57 -9.38 -0.31
N THR A 126 -8.86 -9.58 -1.40
CA THR A 126 -8.44 -10.88 -1.91
C THR A 126 -6.95 -10.82 -2.19
N ASP A 127 -6.28 -11.96 -2.03
CA ASP A 127 -4.85 -12.13 -2.27
C ASP A 127 -3.93 -11.41 -1.26
N VAL A 128 -4.08 -10.10 -1.06
CA VAL A 128 -3.34 -9.32 -0.04
C VAL A 128 -3.55 -9.90 1.35
N ASN A 129 -2.47 -10.13 2.10
CA ASN A 129 -2.54 -10.90 3.34
C ASN A 129 -2.76 -10.11 4.63
N GLY A 130 -3.01 -8.81 4.51
CA GLY A 130 -3.35 -7.93 5.60
C GLY A 130 -3.83 -6.57 5.13
N VAL A 131 -4.47 -5.82 6.02
CA VAL A 131 -4.88 -4.42 5.79
C VAL A 131 -4.60 -3.60 7.04
N PRO A 132 -4.23 -2.31 6.90
CA PRO A 132 -3.98 -1.46 8.06
C PRO A 132 -5.25 -1.30 8.90
N TRP A 133 -5.12 -1.35 10.23
CA TRP A 133 -6.26 -1.29 11.16
C TRP A 133 -7.19 -0.08 10.94
N GLY A 134 -6.62 1.06 10.52
CA GLY A 134 -7.38 2.28 10.23
C GLY A 134 -8.37 2.16 9.06
N LEU A 135 -8.22 1.16 8.17
CA LEU A 135 -9.17 0.91 7.09
C LEU A 135 -10.59 0.64 7.64
N ILE A 136 -10.70 0.06 8.83
CA ILE A 136 -12.01 -0.28 9.43
C ILE A 136 -12.82 0.97 9.72
N ASP A 137 -12.21 2.03 10.25
CA ASP A 137 -12.88 3.32 10.45
C ASP A 137 -13.34 3.90 9.10
N VAL A 138 -12.49 3.84 8.08
CA VAL A 138 -12.78 4.37 6.73
C VAL A 138 -13.95 3.64 6.08
N LEU A 139 -14.01 2.31 6.19
CA LEU A 139 -15.13 1.50 5.70
C LEU A 139 -16.43 1.86 6.42
N LEU A 140 -16.40 1.96 7.75
CA LEU A 140 -17.56 2.31 8.58
C LEU A 140 -18.06 3.74 8.30
N ASP A 141 -17.17 4.70 8.07
CA ASP A 141 -17.51 6.08 7.68
C ASP A 141 -18.25 6.13 6.34
N HIS A 142 -18.00 5.15 5.46
CA HIS A 142 -18.72 4.98 4.20
C HIS A 142 -19.92 4.04 4.33
N GLY A 143 -20.35 3.70 5.54
CA GLY A 143 -21.52 2.85 5.79
C GLY A 143 -21.37 1.41 5.26
N ILE A 144 -20.13 0.91 5.16
CA ILE A 144 -19.85 -0.48 4.87
C ILE A 144 -20.00 -1.28 6.16
N ASP A 145 -20.77 -2.37 6.12
CA ASP A 145 -21.15 -3.17 7.30
C ASP A 145 -20.60 -4.61 7.28
N GLY A 146 -19.92 -5.00 6.19
CA GLY A 146 -19.27 -6.29 6.03
C GLY A 146 -17.92 -6.18 5.32
N PHE A 147 -16.92 -6.95 5.76
CA PHE A 147 -15.62 -7.03 5.09
C PHE A 147 -15.14 -8.47 4.93
N SER A 148 -14.95 -8.89 3.68
CA SER A 148 -14.50 -10.25 3.34
C SER A 148 -13.00 -10.25 3.09
N MET A 149 -12.28 -11.04 3.86
CA MET A 149 -10.84 -11.28 3.69
C MET A 149 -10.62 -12.70 3.16
N ALA A 150 -10.10 -12.81 1.95
CA ALA A 150 -9.72 -14.09 1.32
C ALA A 150 -8.26 -14.05 0.91
N ILE A 151 -7.40 -14.07 1.92
CA ILE A 151 -5.97 -13.81 1.75
C ILE A 151 -5.23 -14.96 1.09
N ASN A 152 -4.11 -14.64 0.46
CA ASN A 152 -3.10 -15.62 0.11
C ASN A 152 -2.17 -15.87 1.30
N SER A 153 -2.32 -17.02 1.96
CA SER A 153 -1.66 -17.25 3.25
C SER A 153 -0.17 -17.60 3.14
N HIS A 154 0.36 -17.82 1.94
CA HIS A 154 1.69 -18.38 1.75
C HIS A 154 2.84 -17.52 2.31
N LEU A 155 2.77 -16.18 2.23
CA LEU A 155 3.85 -15.27 2.66
C LEU A 155 3.46 -14.42 3.90
N GLY A 156 2.58 -14.91 4.78
CA GLY A 156 2.22 -14.14 5.98
C GLY A 156 1.31 -14.77 7.01
N GLY A 157 0.67 -15.89 6.67
CA GLY A 157 -0.27 -16.54 7.56
C GLY A 157 -1.56 -15.73 7.82
N PRO A 158 -2.67 -16.42 8.10
CA PRO A 158 -3.91 -15.75 8.45
C PRO A 158 -4.00 -15.44 9.95
N VAL A 159 -4.81 -14.46 10.31
CA VAL A 159 -5.29 -14.33 11.70
C VAL A 159 -6.27 -15.47 12.04
N THR A 160 -6.51 -15.71 13.33
CA THR A 160 -7.49 -16.71 13.81
C THR A 160 -8.66 -16.01 14.50
N PRO A 161 -9.91 -16.48 14.36
CA PRO A 161 -10.32 -17.77 13.77
C PRO A 161 -10.33 -17.75 12.23
N ARG A 162 -9.98 -18.90 11.61
CA ARG A 162 -10.04 -19.15 10.16
C ARG A 162 -10.31 -20.65 9.85
N PRO A 163 -11.18 -20.98 8.86
CA PRO A 163 -12.21 -20.07 8.36
C PRO A 163 -13.07 -19.60 9.55
N GLY A 164 -13.53 -18.35 9.53
CA GLY A 164 -14.22 -17.82 10.70
C GLY A 164 -14.72 -16.40 10.50
N ALA A 165 -15.64 -16.01 11.38
CA ALA A 165 -16.17 -14.66 11.43
C ALA A 165 -15.93 -14.03 12.80
N PHE A 166 -15.76 -12.71 12.81
CA PHE A 166 -15.60 -11.93 14.02
C PHE A 166 -16.10 -10.50 13.81
N ARG A 167 -16.33 -9.78 14.89
CA ARG A 167 -16.53 -8.33 14.88
C ARG A 167 -15.18 -7.66 15.07
N TRP A 168 -14.69 -6.94 14.07
CA TRP A 168 -13.42 -6.22 14.15
C TRP A 168 -13.67 -4.84 14.73
N ARG A 169 -13.22 -4.65 15.97
CA ARG A 169 -13.24 -3.36 16.65
C ARG A 169 -12.17 -2.46 16.06
N SER A 170 -12.58 -1.31 15.55
CA SER A 170 -11.70 -0.26 15.04
C SER A 170 -11.04 0.52 16.19
N PRO A 171 -10.01 1.34 15.91
CA PRO A 171 -9.40 2.23 16.90
C PRO A 171 -10.38 3.13 17.65
N ASP A 172 -11.49 3.56 17.04
CA ASP A 172 -12.51 4.40 17.68
C ASP A 172 -13.59 3.63 18.46
N GLY A 173 -13.52 2.30 18.44
CA GLY A 173 -14.40 1.41 19.19
C GLY A 173 -15.65 0.93 18.44
N ARG A 174 -15.91 1.40 17.22
CA ARG A 174 -16.94 0.83 16.35
C ARG A 174 -16.53 -0.56 15.86
N GLU A 175 -17.49 -1.34 15.39
CA GLU A 175 -17.28 -2.74 15.04
C GLU A 175 -17.81 -3.05 13.64
N LEU A 176 -16.99 -3.72 12.83
CA LEU A 176 -17.32 -4.20 11.48
C LEU A 176 -17.43 -5.73 11.49
N THR A 177 -18.43 -6.32 10.83
CA THR A 177 -18.50 -7.78 10.68
C THR A 177 -17.50 -8.23 9.62
N VAL A 178 -16.62 -9.17 9.98
CA VAL A 178 -15.56 -9.66 9.11
C VAL A 178 -15.74 -11.15 8.84
N TRP A 179 -15.53 -11.53 7.59
CA TRP A 179 -15.34 -12.92 7.20
C TRP A 179 -13.86 -13.16 6.88
N ASN A 180 -13.19 -14.00 7.67
CA ASN A 180 -11.84 -14.49 7.42
C ASN A 180 -11.95 -15.86 6.74
N GLY A 181 -12.05 -15.81 5.41
CA GLY A 181 -12.24 -16.98 4.57
C GLY A 181 -10.95 -17.70 4.22
N PHE A 182 -11.09 -18.78 3.45
CA PHE A 182 -9.97 -19.39 2.75
C PHE A 182 -9.43 -18.49 1.64
N GLN A 183 -8.38 -18.94 0.94
CA GLN A 183 -7.92 -18.31 -0.31
C GLN A 183 -9.08 -18.11 -1.30
N TYR A 184 -9.05 -17.02 -2.06
CA TYR A 184 -10.14 -16.56 -2.93
C TYR A 184 -10.56 -17.56 -4.03
N TRP A 185 -9.68 -18.49 -4.40
CA TRP A 185 -9.94 -19.57 -5.36
C TRP A 185 -10.11 -20.95 -4.70
N HIS A 186 -10.23 -21.03 -3.37
CA HIS A 186 -10.19 -22.30 -2.63
C HIS A 186 -11.29 -23.28 -3.05
N ALA A 187 -12.49 -22.81 -3.36
CA ALA A 187 -13.55 -23.71 -3.85
C ALA A 187 -13.16 -24.40 -5.17
N ALA A 188 -12.41 -23.72 -6.02
CA ALA A 188 -11.98 -24.23 -7.32
C ALA A 188 -10.62 -24.93 -7.32
N ASN A 189 -9.90 -24.88 -6.18
CA ASN A 189 -8.57 -25.45 -6.09
C ASN A 189 -8.55 -26.99 -6.09
N VAL A 190 -7.36 -27.56 -6.02
CA VAL A 190 -7.15 -29.02 -6.00
C VAL A 190 -7.80 -29.75 -4.81
N LEU A 191 -8.13 -29.03 -3.73
CA LEU A 191 -8.74 -29.56 -2.50
C LEU A 191 -10.26 -29.67 -2.59
N MET A 192 -10.95 -28.76 -3.30
CA MET A 192 -12.42 -28.78 -3.42
C MET A 192 -12.93 -29.04 -4.84
N ARG A 193 -12.13 -28.72 -5.86
CA ARG A 193 -12.33 -29.07 -7.28
C ARG A 193 -13.64 -28.57 -7.88
N MET A 194 -14.20 -27.44 -7.43
CA MET A 194 -15.47 -26.93 -7.94
C MET A 194 -15.30 -25.88 -9.06
N PRO A 195 -16.13 -25.90 -10.09
CA PRO A 195 -16.93 -27.03 -10.56
C PRO A 195 -16.05 -28.03 -11.34
N SER A 196 -16.13 -29.30 -10.96
CA SER A 196 -15.67 -30.43 -11.78
C SER A 196 -16.80 -31.47 -11.88
N SER A 197 -16.50 -32.76 -12.02
CA SER A 197 -17.57 -33.77 -11.94
C SER A 197 -18.15 -33.88 -10.52
N ILE A 198 -19.42 -34.26 -10.41
CA ILE A 198 -20.07 -34.47 -9.11
C ILE A 198 -19.32 -35.51 -8.26
N ASP A 199 -18.79 -36.56 -8.88
CA ASP A 199 -18.08 -37.62 -8.18
C ASP A 199 -16.76 -37.12 -7.57
N GLU A 200 -15.98 -36.34 -8.33
CA GLU A 200 -14.73 -35.73 -7.84
C GLU A 200 -14.98 -34.76 -6.68
N VAL A 201 -16.02 -33.92 -6.77
CA VAL A 201 -16.37 -32.98 -5.68
C VAL A 201 -16.91 -33.73 -4.46
N SER A 202 -17.66 -34.82 -4.67
CA SER A 202 -18.15 -35.68 -3.57
C SER A 202 -17.01 -36.37 -2.83
N GLU A 203 -15.91 -36.69 -3.51
CA GLU A 203 -14.70 -37.23 -2.91
C GLU A 203 -13.87 -36.15 -2.20
N ALA A 204 -13.71 -34.98 -2.82
CA ALA A 204 -12.79 -33.94 -2.39
C ALA A 204 -13.32 -33.06 -1.24
N MET A 205 -14.63 -32.80 -1.19
CA MET A 205 -15.24 -31.89 -0.20
C MET A 205 -15.17 -32.39 1.26
N PRO A 206 -15.51 -33.65 1.59
CA PRO A 206 -15.64 -34.07 2.99
C PRO A 206 -14.36 -33.91 3.85
N PRO A 207 -13.14 -34.20 3.35
CA PRO A 207 -11.90 -33.92 4.09
C PRO A 207 -11.73 -32.46 4.50
N VAL A 208 -12.07 -31.52 3.61
CA VAL A 208 -11.94 -30.07 3.88
C VAL A 208 -12.92 -29.65 4.99
N LEU A 209 -14.17 -30.10 4.92
CA LEU A 209 -15.18 -29.78 5.93
C LEU A 209 -14.83 -30.38 7.30
N THR A 210 -14.36 -31.64 7.30
CA THR A 210 -13.92 -32.32 8.52
C THR A 210 -12.77 -31.58 9.18
N GLU A 211 -11.80 -31.10 8.40
CA GLU A 211 -10.67 -30.34 8.93
C GLU A 211 -11.09 -28.97 9.48
N ALA A 212 -12.00 -28.26 8.80
CA ALA A 212 -12.54 -27.00 9.31
C ALA A 212 -13.25 -27.20 10.67
N GLU A 213 -14.05 -28.26 10.81
CA GLU A 213 -14.74 -28.59 12.06
C GLU A 213 -13.79 -29.06 13.16
N ARG A 214 -12.75 -29.82 12.80
CA ARG A 214 -11.67 -30.22 13.72
C ARG A 214 -10.92 -29.00 14.25
N ARG A 215 -10.77 -27.95 13.43
CA ARG A 215 -10.21 -26.64 13.82
C ARG A 215 -11.20 -25.75 14.58
N GLY A 216 -12.41 -26.24 14.87
CA GLY A 216 -13.39 -25.58 15.73
C GLY A 216 -14.37 -24.67 14.99
N TYR A 217 -14.55 -24.82 13.67
CA TYR A 217 -15.53 -24.04 12.92
C TYR A 217 -16.97 -24.27 13.44
N PRO A 218 -17.70 -23.22 13.89
CA PRO A 218 -18.95 -23.42 14.63
C PRO A 218 -20.21 -23.36 13.76
N LEU A 219 -20.14 -22.82 12.54
CA LEU A 219 -21.33 -22.44 11.78
C LEU A 219 -21.89 -23.59 10.93
N PRO A 220 -23.21 -23.64 10.70
CA PRO A 220 -23.84 -24.66 9.85
C PRO A 220 -23.69 -24.38 8.35
N PHE A 221 -23.13 -23.24 7.96
CA PHE A 221 -22.83 -22.87 6.58
C PHE A 221 -21.37 -22.42 6.47
N LEU A 222 -20.75 -22.57 5.30
CA LEU A 222 -19.37 -22.14 5.04
C LEU A 222 -19.32 -21.24 3.80
N PRO A 223 -19.09 -19.92 3.97
CA PRO A 223 -18.83 -19.02 2.86
C PRO A 223 -17.47 -19.31 2.21
N LEU A 224 -17.48 -19.46 0.89
CA LEU A 224 -16.30 -19.68 0.06
C LEU A 224 -16.35 -18.70 -1.10
N GLN A 225 -15.21 -18.07 -1.37
CA GLN A 225 -15.03 -17.42 -2.66
C GLN A 225 -14.68 -18.46 -3.72
N ILE A 226 -15.13 -18.20 -4.94
CA ILE A 226 -14.84 -19.01 -6.11
C ILE A 226 -14.52 -18.09 -7.29
N THR A 227 -13.42 -18.40 -7.98
CA THR A 227 -13.02 -17.79 -9.26
C THR A 227 -13.03 -18.86 -10.35
N ASN A 228 -12.59 -18.50 -11.57
CA ASN A 228 -12.56 -19.44 -12.67
C ASN A 228 -11.61 -20.63 -12.36
N PRO A 229 -12.06 -21.89 -12.52
CA PRO A 229 -11.28 -23.07 -12.11
C PRO A 229 -10.02 -23.31 -12.93
N HIS A 230 -9.91 -22.69 -14.11
CA HIS A 230 -8.74 -22.84 -14.97
C HIS A 230 -7.71 -21.74 -14.77
N HIS A 231 -8.15 -20.55 -14.34
CA HIS A 231 -7.31 -19.38 -14.15
C HIS A 231 -7.87 -18.57 -12.96
N PRO A 232 -7.26 -18.63 -11.77
CA PRO A 232 -7.85 -18.01 -10.59
C PRO A 232 -7.82 -16.48 -10.63
N ASP A 233 -6.90 -15.89 -11.41
CA ASP A 233 -6.63 -14.46 -11.50
C ASP A 233 -7.02 -13.90 -12.88
N ASN A 234 -7.62 -12.71 -12.92
CA ASN A 234 -8.01 -11.98 -14.14
C ASN A 234 -8.70 -12.85 -15.20
N ALA A 235 -9.65 -13.67 -14.76
CA ALA A 235 -10.33 -14.62 -15.63
C ALA A 235 -11.81 -14.31 -15.82
N ALA A 236 -12.34 -14.81 -16.93
CA ALA A 236 -13.75 -14.71 -17.26
C ALA A 236 -14.63 -15.45 -16.24
N PRO A 237 -15.90 -15.01 -16.06
CA PRO A 237 -16.84 -15.73 -15.23
C PRO A 237 -17.02 -17.18 -15.70
N ASP A 238 -17.12 -18.11 -14.75
CA ASP A 238 -17.41 -19.50 -15.06
C ASP A 238 -18.90 -19.70 -15.40
N ALA A 239 -19.19 -19.91 -16.68
CA ALA A 239 -20.53 -20.19 -17.20
C ALA A 239 -21.10 -21.54 -16.73
N THR A 240 -20.28 -22.45 -16.20
CA THR A 240 -20.69 -23.80 -15.82
C THR A 240 -21.18 -23.92 -14.38
N LEU A 241 -20.79 -22.97 -13.51
CA LEU A 241 -21.02 -23.03 -12.08
C LEU A 241 -22.50 -23.16 -11.70
N ALA A 242 -23.38 -22.36 -12.30
CA ALA A 242 -24.81 -22.36 -11.99
C ALA A 242 -25.47 -23.72 -12.29
N ARG A 243 -25.12 -24.32 -13.44
CA ARG A 243 -25.57 -25.66 -13.84
C ARG A 243 -25.00 -26.74 -12.92
N PHE A 244 -23.73 -26.64 -12.53
CA PHE A 244 -23.11 -27.57 -11.59
C PHE A 244 -23.82 -27.56 -10.23
N VAL A 245 -24.09 -26.37 -9.67
CA VAL A 245 -24.84 -26.23 -8.41
C VAL A 245 -26.24 -26.82 -8.51
N LYS A 246 -26.92 -26.61 -9.65
CA LYS A 246 -28.22 -27.23 -9.92
C LYS A 246 -28.14 -28.75 -9.92
N GLU A 247 -27.21 -29.33 -10.67
CA GLU A 247 -27.03 -30.79 -10.76
C GLU A 247 -26.69 -31.39 -9.39
N TRP A 248 -25.79 -30.74 -8.65
CA TRP A 248 -25.42 -31.14 -7.29
C TRP A 248 -26.65 -31.18 -6.38
N ASN A 249 -27.41 -30.09 -6.31
CA ASN A 249 -28.57 -29.99 -5.41
C ASN A 249 -29.74 -30.90 -5.81
N ASP A 250 -29.90 -31.21 -7.11
CA ASP A 250 -30.94 -32.12 -7.60
C ASP A 250 -30.71 -33.58 -7.13
N ARG A 251 -29.51 -33.93 -6.65
CA ARG A 251 -29.19 -35.23 -6.04
C ARG A 251 -29.49 -35.30 -4.53
N GLU A 252 -30.04 -34.23 -3.95
CA GLU A 252 -30.34 -34.11 -2.51
C GLU A 252 -29.15 -34.48 -1.59
N PRO A 253 -27.97 -33.85 -1.77
CA PRO A 253 -26.79 -34.14 -0.97
C PRO A 253 -26.95 -33.64 0.47
N ALA A 254 -26.17 -34.21 1.38
CA ALA A 254 -26.14 -33.79 2.78
C ALA A 254 -25.64 -32.34 2.96
N VAL A 255 -24.75 -31.89 2.07
CA VAL A 255 -24.25 -30.51 2.02
C VAL A 255 -24.75 -29.87 0.73
N ARG A 256 -25.59 -28.83 0.84
CA ARG A 256 -26.11 -28.10 -0.32
C ARG A 256 -25.13 -27.03 -0.79
N LEU A 257 -25.17 -26.71 -2.07
CA LEU A 257 -24.43 -25.58 -2.64
C LEU A 257 -25.39 -24.44 -2.97
N ARG A 258 -24.94 -23.20 -2.79
CA ARG A 258 -25.71 -22.02 -3.20
C ARG A 258 -24.77 -20.93 -3.69
N THR A 259 -24.99 -20.43 -4.90
CA THR A 259 -24.35 -19.19 -5.37
C THR A 259 -24.98 -18.02 -4.63
N VAL A 260 -24.18 -17.16 -4.01
CA VAL A 260 -24.66 -16.00 -3.23
C VAL A 260 -23.84 -14.75 -3.56
N LEU A 261 -24.35 -13.60 -3.13
CA LEU A 261 -23.60 -12.33 -3.09
C LEU A 261 -23.09 -12.08 -1.66
N LEU A 262 -22.09 -11.21 -1.49
CA LEU A 262 -21.51 -10.94 -0.17
C LEU A 262 -22.53 -10.44 0.85
N THR A 263 -23.52 -9.63 0.42
CA THR A 263 -24.57 -9.16 1.32
C THR A 263 -25.33 -10.30 2.01
N GLU A 264 -25.65 -11.40 1.30
CA GLU A 264 -26.31 -12.57 1.89
C GLU A 264 -25.41 -13.26 2.93
N VAL A 265 -24.09 -13.31 2.66
CA VAL A 265 -23.11 -13.85 3.62
C VAL A 265 -23.12 -13.02 4.91
N PHE A 266 -23.00 -11.70 4.82
CA PHE A 266 -22.96 -10.84 6.00
C PHE A 266 -24.28 -10.76 6.74
N ASP A 267 -25.42 -10.82 6.05
CA ASP A 267 -26.73 -10.88 6.70
C ASP A 267 -26.88 -12.16 7.54
N ARG A 268 -26.33 -13.30 7.10
CA ARG A 268 -26.28 -14.54 7.90
C ARG A 268 -25.28 -14.45 9.05
N LEU A 269 -24.07 -13.94 8.81
CA LEU A 269 -23.05 -13.79 9.87
C LEU A 269 -23.50 -12.85 11.00
N ARG A 270 -24.24 -11.79 10.68
CA ARG A 270 -24.79 -10.85 11.69
C ARG A 270 -25.88 -11.47 12.57
N ALA A 271 -26.45 -12.61 12.17
CA ALA A 271 -27.40 -13.35 13.00
C ALA A 271 -26.72 -14.28 14.03
N GLU A 272 -25.39 -14.43 13.96
CA GLU A 272 -24.61 -15.32 14.81
C GLU A 272 -23.92 -14.56 15.96
N GLU A 273 -23.60 -15.27 17.05
CA GLU A 273 -22.77 -14.72 18.12
C GLU A 273 -21.28 -14.79 17.72
N LEU A 274 -20.73 -13.64 17.31
CA LEU A 274 -19.35 -13.53 16.84
C LEU A 274 -18.40 -12.98 17.91
N PRO A 275 -17.16 -13.53 18.03
CA PRO A 275 -16.15 -12.97 18.90
C PRO A 275 -15.76 -11.55 18.44
N VAL A 276 -15.31 -10.71 19.39
CA VAL A 276 -14.75 -9.40 19.07
C VAL A 276 -13.24 -9.49 19.03
N MET A 277 -12.63 -8.94 17.99
CA MET A 277 -11.18 -8.84 17.82
C MET A 277 -10.77 -7.38 17.57
N SER A 278 -9.52 -7.05 17.87
CA SER A 278 -8.95 -5.71 17.67
C SER A 278 -7.46 -5.81 17.39
N GLY A 279 -6.91 -4.78 16.76
CA GLY A 279 -5.50 -4.72 16.37
C GLY A 279 -5.33 -4.82 14.86
N ASP A 280 -4.07 -4.67 14.44
CA ASP A 280 -3.69 -4.68 13.03
C ASP A 280 -3.70 -6.09 12.44
N TRP A 281 -4.07 -6.19 11.16
CA TRP A 281 -3.86 -7.39 10.36
C TRP A 281 -2.77 -7.07 9.35
N THR A 282 -1.52 -7.26 9.75
CA THR A 282 -0.36 -6.81 8.97
C THR A 282 -0.18 -7.60 7.68
N ASP A 283 0.11 -6.88 6.57
CA ASP A 283 0.51 -7.50 5.31
C ASP A 283 1.99 -7.87 5.32
N TYR A 284 2.29 -9.15 5.39
CA TYR A 284 3.65 -9.71 5.38
C TYR A 284 4.15 -10.07 3.97
N TRP A 285 3.29 -9.98 2.94
CA TRP A 285 3.62 -10.32 1.56
C TRP A 285 3.97 -9.10 0.69
N ASN A 286 4.01 -7.89 1.25
CA ASN A 286 4.43 -6.67 0.54
C ASN A 286 5.95 -6.58 0.26
N LEU A 287 6.54 -7.59 -0.39
CA LEU A 287 7.94 -7.60 -0.83
C LEU A 287 8.16 -6.69 -2.05
N GLY A 288 7.10 -6.42 -2.82
CA GLY A 288 7.11 -5.54 -3.98
C GLY A 288 7.67 -4.17 -3.62
N ALA A 289 7.08 -3.52 -2.63
CA ALA A 289 7.49 -2.20 -2.15
C ALA A 289 9.00 -2.08 -1.87
N GLY A 290 9.59 -3.13 -1.28
CA GLY A 290 11.03 -3.20 -1.00
C GLY A 290 11.89 -3.44 -2.25
N SER A 291 11.39 -4.19 -3.23
CA SER A 291 12.13 -4.49 -4.47
C SER A 291 12.21 -3.30 -5.43
N SER A 292 11.38 -2.28 -5.26
CA SER A 292 11.42 -1.02 -6.02
C SER A 292 11.52 0.21 -5.13
N SER A 293 12.47 0.20 -4.20
CA SER A 293 12.66 1.27 -3.21
C SER A 293 12.73 2.67 -3.81
N ARG A 294 13.27 2.83 -5.03
CA ARG A 294 13.31 4.11 -5.75
C ARG A 294 11.91 4.63 -6.07
N GLU A 295 11.09 3.84 -6.75
CA GLU A 295 9.72 4.20 -7.09
C GLU A 295 8.85 4.35 -5.83
N THR A 296 9.09 3.52 -4.81
CA THR A 296 8.40 3.63 -3.52
C THR A 296 8.74 4.95 -2.82
N THR A 297 9.99 5.42 -2.92
CA THR A 297 10.39 6.75 -2.43
C THR A 297 9.65 7.87 -3.17
N VAL A 298 9.52 7.73 -4.49
CA VAL A 298 8.78 8.67 -5.35
C VAL A 298 7.29 8.70 -4.99
N LEU A 299 6.67 7.54 -4.72
CA LEU A 299 5.29 7.47 -4.21
C LEU A 299 5.15 8.24 -2.89
N MET A 300 6.04 7.97 -1.91
CA MET A 300 5.96 8.62 -0.59
C MET A 300 6.18 10.13 -0.69
N GLU A 301 7.04 10.59 -1.61
CA GLU A 301 7.17 12.02 -1.92
C GLU A 301 5.87 12.54 -2.55
N GLY A 302 5.30 11.81 -3.50
CA GLY A 302 4.04 12.14 -4.16
C GLY A 302 2.89 12.32 -3.17
N GLN A 303 2.74 11.43 -2.20
CA GLN A 303 1.76 11.53 -1.13
C GLN A 303 1.96 12.81 -0.29
N ARG A 304 3.19 13.07 0.17
CA ARG A 304 3.52 14.28 0.94
C ARG A 304 3.27 15.58 0.16
N VAL A 305 3.65 15.60 -1.12
CA VAL A 305 3.42 16.75 -2.01
C VAL A 305 1.93 16.94 -2.25
N LEU A 306 1.18 15.86 -2.49
CA LEU A 306 -0.25 15.91 -2.70
C LEU A 306 -0.99 16.40 -1.46
N ASP A 307 -0.59 15.96 -0.27
CA ASP A 307 -1.09 16.48 1.00
C ASP A 307 -0.84 17.99 1.13
N ALA A 308 0.40 18.43 0.88
CA ALA A 308 0.72 19.85 0.88
C ALA A 308 -0.09 20.62 -0.18
N ALA A 309 -0.35 20.02 -1.35
CA ALA A 309 -1.15 20.60 -2.42
C ALA A 309 -2.61 20.79 -2.00
N HIS A 310 -3.22 19.82 -1.30
CA HIS A 310 -4.57 19.96 -0.72
C HIS A 310 -4.63 21.09 0.31
N GLN A 311 -3.59 21.28 1.11
CA GLN A 311 -3.56 22.39 2.07
C GLN A 311 -3.28 23.73 1.40
N ALA A 312 -2.49 23.76 0.32
CA ALA A 312 -2.24 24.97 -0.45
C ALA A 312 -3.43 25.39 -1.32
N SER A 313 -4.32 24.48 -1.71
CA SER A 313 -5.49 24.80 -2.53
C SER A 313 -6.61 25.53 -1.78
N VAL A 314 -6.62 25.49 -0.44
CA VAL A 314 -7.64 26.20 0.37
C VAL A 314 -7.45 27.71 0.44
N TRP A 315 -6.30 28.24 0.02
CA TRP A 315 -6.03 29.67 0.06
C TRP A 315 -6.89 30.44 -0.97
N PRO A 316 -7.52 31.57 -0.59
CA PRO A 316 -8.78 32.06 -1.15
C PRO A 316 -8.69 32.76 -2.52
N LEU A 317 -7.62 32.57 -3.29
CA LEU A 317 -7.35 33.34 -4.51
C LEU A 317 -7.83 32.68 -5.82
N GLY A 318 -8.64 31.63 -5.71
CA GLY A 318 -9.25 30.93 -6.84
C GLY A 318 -8.36 29.83 -7.42
N ALA A 319 -8.94 28.67 -7.68
CA ALA A 319 -8.24 27.52 -8.26
C ALA A 319 -7.91 27.76 -9.74
N GLU A 320 -6.78 27.21 -10.19
CA GLU A 320 -6.44 27.17 -11.61
C GLU A 320 -7.44 26.31 -12.39
N ARG A 321 -7.65 26.61 -13.68
CA ARG A 321 -8.74 26.00 -14.49
C ARG A 321 -8.75 24.47 -14.46
N ARG A 322 -7.58 23.83 -14.37
CA ARG A 322 -7.40 22.36 -14.43
C ARG A 322 -6.89 21.78 -13.11
N GLU A 323 -6.94 22.54 -12.02
CA GLU A 323 -6.41 22.11 -10.74
C GLU A 323 -7.06 20.80 -10.25
N ALA A 324 -8.38 20.68 -10.40
CA ALA A 324 -9.12 19.46 -10.07
C ALA A 324 -8.67 18.25 -10.90
N ASP A 325 -8.49 18.43 -12.22
CA ASP A 325 -8.03 17.35 -13.11
C ASP A 325 -6.64 16.83 -12.68
N HIS A 326 -5.73 17.74 -12.32
CA HIS A 326 -4.39 17.39 -11.83
C HIS A 326 -4.43 16.71 -10.46
N LEU A 327 -5.31 17.16 -9.55
CA LEU A 327 -5.53 16.51 -8.26
C LEU A 327 -6.04 15.07 -8.42
N ASP A 328 -7.06 14.88 -9.25
CA ASP A 328 -7.65 13.56 -9.49
C ASP A 328 -6.66 12.63 -10.20
N ALA A 329 -5.90 13.15 -11.17
CA ALA A 329 -4.82 12.40 -11.82
C ALA A 329 -3.69 12.04 -10.86
N ALA A 330 -3.34 12.90 -9.90
CA ALA A 330 -2.34 12.59 -8.88
C ALA A 330 -2.82 11.45 -7.99
N HIS A 331 -4.07 11.51 -7.49
CA HIS A 331 -4.68 10.45 -6.68
C HIS A 331 -4.70 9.12 -7.42
N ALA A 332 -5.25 9.10 -8.65
CA ALA A 332 -5.41 7.88 -9.42
C ALA A 332 -4.06 7.19 -9.70
N ASN A 333 -3.05 7.95 -10.12
CA ASN A 333 -1.72 7.40 -10.39
C ASN A 333 -1.03 6.87 -9.13
N LEU A 334 -1.03 7.63 -8.02
CA LEU A 334 -0.41 7.15 -6.78
C LEU A 334 -1.14 5.90 -6.25
N ALA A 335 -2.46 5.83 -6.37
CA ALA A 335 -3.24 4.66 -5.99
C ALA A 335 -2.93 3.43 -6.85
N LEU A 336 -2.80 3.58 -8.18
CA LEU A 336 -2.42 2.49 -9.09
C LEU A 336 -0.98 1.99 -8.87
N TYR A 337 -0.07 2.83 -8.39
CA TYR A 337 1.22 2.36 -7.92
C TYR A 337 1.11 1.59 -6.59
N ALA A 338 0.28 2.06 -5.66
CA ALA A 338 0.08 1.42 -4.35
C ALA A 338 -0.79 0.14 -4.40
N GLU A 339 -1.47 -0.10 -5.51
CA GLU A 339 -2.20 -1.34 -5.80
C GLU A 339 -1.26 -2.57 -5.71
N HIS A 340 -1.79 -3.72 -5.27
CA HIS A 340 -0.97 -4.85 -4.79
C HIS A 340 -0.13 -5.59 -5.82
N THR A 341 -0.48 -5.54 -7.10
CA THR A 341 0.26 -6.22 -8.15
C THR A 341 1.56 -5.49 -8.49
N TRP A 342 2.71 -6.16 -8.37
CA TRP A 342 4.02 -5.51 -8.57
C TRP A 342 4.65 -5.74 -9.95
N GLY A 343 4.49 -6.92 -10.54
CA GLY A 343 5.09 -7.28 -11.82
C GLY A 343 4.47 -8.53 -12.42
N ALA A 344 4.90 -8.89 -13.62
CA ALA A 344 4.36 -10.05 -14.33
C ALA A 344 4.53 -11.36 -13.53
N ASP A 345 3.63 -12.32 -13.74
CA ASP A 345 3.66 -13.70 -13.21
C ASP A 345 5.02 -14.39 -13.35
N ARG A 346 5.75 -14.00 -14.40
CA ARG A 346 7.04 -14.52 -14.80
C ARG A 346 8.21 -13.60 -14.55
N SER A 347 8.02 -12.52 -13.82
CA SER A 347 9.04 -11.49 -13.58
C SER A 347 10.33 -12.03 -12.96
N ILE A 348 10.23 -13.10 -12.16
CA ILE A 348 11.40 -13.77 -11.57
C ILE A 348 12.12 -14.67 -12.58
N THR A 349 11.39 -15.47 -13.36
CA THR A 349 11.99 -16.45 -14.29
C THR A 349 12.43 -15.82 -15.61
N TYR A 350 11.72 -14.79 -16.07
CA TYR A 350 11.96 -14.09 -17.33
C TYR A 350 11.94 -12.56 -17.12
N PRO A 351 12.89 -12.00 -16.34
CA PRO A 351 12.90 -10.59 -15.95
C PRO A 351 13.02 -9.62 -17.15
N ASP A 352 13.71 -10.04 -18.21
CA ASP A 352 13.96 -9.21 -19.40
C ASP A 352 12.96 -9.45 -20.53
N SER A 353 11.95 -10.30 -20.33
CA SER A 353 10.93 -10.50 -21.36
C SER A 353 10.16 -9.21 -21.62
N VAL A 354 9.71 -9.03 -22.86
CA VAL A 354 8.89 -7.85 -23.24
C VAL A 354 7.67 -7.73 -22.33
N GLU A 355 7.04 -8.85 -21.97
CA GLU A 355 5.90 -8.89 -21.05
C GLU A 355 6.26 -8.30 -19.69
N THR A 356 7.30 -8.82 -19.03
CA THR A 356 7.77 -8.31 -17.74
C THR A 356 8.12 -6.83 -17.80
N ARG A 357 8.88 -6.42 -18.83
CA ARG A 357 9.34 -5.04 -19.00
C ARG A 357 8.19 -4.07 -19.28
N MET A 358 7.18 -4.49 -20.03
CA MET A 358 5.99 -3.70 -20.34
C MET A 358 5.13 -3.43 -19.10
N GLN A 359 4.86 -4.47 -18.30
CA GLN A 359 4.10 -4.32 -17.06
C GLN A 359 4.85 -3.43 -16.05
N TRP A 360 6.16 -3.64 -15.92
CA TRP A 360 6.99 -2.83 -15.01
C TRP A 360 7.09 -1.37 -15.44
N ALA A 361 7.27 -1.10 -16.74
CA ALA A 361 7.31 0.25 -17.27
C ALA A 361 6.01 1.02 -16.94
N THR A 362 4.86 0.34 -17.02
CA THR A 362 3.56 0.94 -16.68
C THR A 362 3.44 1.16 -15.17
N LYS A 363 3.71 0.14 -14.34
CA LYS A 363 3.63 0.24 -12.88
C LYS A 363 4.51 1.37 -12.34
N SER A 364 5.80 1.38 -12.71
CA SER A 364 6.75 2.39 -12.25
C SER A 364 6.36 3.80 -12.69
N ALA A 365 5.83 3.97 -13.91
CA ALA A 365 5.41 5.28 -14.41
C ALA A 365 4.33 5.94 -13.54
N TYR A 366 3.44 5.17 -12.92
CA TYR A 366 2.39 5.71 -12.06
C TYR A 366 2.94 6.52 -10.87
N ALA A 367 4.01 6.08 -10.21
CA ALA A 367 4.62 6.84 -9.11
C ALA A 367 5.12 8.22 -9.59
N TYR A 368 5.87 8.24 -10.70
CA TYR A 368 6.44 9.47 -11.26
C TYR A 368 5.36 10.40 -11.83
N GLN A 369 4.35 9.85 -12.50
CA GLN A 369 3.22 10.62 -13.01
C GLN A 369 2.43 11.25 -11.85
N GLY A 370 2.13 10.46 -10.82
CA GLY A 370 1.42 10.93 -9.63
C GLY A 370 2.14 12.10 -8.94
N LEU A 371 3.45 11.96 -8.69
CA LEU A 371 4.27 13.05 -8.15
C LEU A 371 4.29 14.27 -9.07
N GLY A 372 4.44 14.07 -10.38
CA GLY A 372 4.42 15.15 -11.36
C GLY A 372 3.13 15.97 -11.34
N GLN A 373 1.97 15.30 -11.27
CA GLN A 373 0.66 15.95 -11.17
C GLN A 373 0.49 16.68 -9.83
N ALA A 374 0.88 16.04 -8.72
CA ALA A 374 0.82 16.66 -7.39
C ALA A 374 1.67 17.94 -7.30
N ARG A 375 2.87 17.93 -7.91
CA ARG A 375 3.77 19.10 -7.97
C ARG A 375 3.15 20.27 -8.73
N ILE A 376 2.41 20.03 -9.83
CA ILE A 376 1.70 21.10 -10.55
C ILE A 376 0.74 21.82 -9.60
N VAL A 377 -0.10 21.08 -8.89
CA VAL A 377 -1.10 21.65 -7.98
C VAL A 377 -0.43 22.40 -6.82
N LEU A 378 0.59 21.82 -6.20
CA LEU A 378 1.31 22.48 -5.12
C LEU A 378 1.97 23.78 -5.60
N ARG A 379 2.60 23.78 -6.78
CA ARG A 379 3.22 24.97 -7.36
C ARG A 379 2.21 26.08 -7.60
N ASP A 380 1.03 25.74 -8.12
CA ASP A 380 -0.02 26.72 -8.38
C ASP A 380 -0.52 27.34 -7.07
N GLY A 381 -0.70 26.51 -6.03
CA GLY A 381 -1.02 26.98 -4.68
C GLY A 381 0.05 27.89 -4.08
N LEU A 382 1.33 27.48 -4.11
CA LEU A 382 2.46 28.27 -3.60
C LEU A 382 2.67 29.55 -4.40
N HIS A 383 2.44 29.52 -5.71
CA HIS A 383 2.53 30.71 -6.56
C HIS A 383 1.50 31.76 -6.17
N ARG A 384 0.24 31.35 -5.96
CA ARG A 384 -0.82 32.26 -5.46
C ARG A 384 -0.45 32.85 -4.10
N LEU A 385 0.10 32.02 -3.21
CA LEU A 385 0.54 32.45 -1.89
C LEU A 385 1.68 33.48 -1.97
N ALA A 386 2.65 33.26 -2.87
CA ALA A 386 3.75 34.19 -3.11
C ALA A 386 3.26 35.52 -3.71
N GLN A 387 2.32 35.48 -4.67
CA GLN A 387 1.68 36.69 -5.22
C GLN A 387 0.95 37.49 -4.14
N GLN A 388 0.27 36.80 -3.22
CA GLN A 388 -0.42 37.44 -2.10
C GLN A 388 0.56 38.08 -1.11
N ALA A 389 1.67 37.40 -0.82
CA ALA A 389 2.70 37.93 0.08
C ALA A 389 3.34 39.21 -0.50
N GLY A 390 3.50 39.27 -1.81
CA GLY A 390 4.00 40.45 -2.54
C GLY A 390 5.47 40.78 -2.22
N GLY A 391 5.89 41.98 -2.59
CA GLY A 391 7.25 42.48 -2.43
C GLY A 391 8.01 42.61 -3.76
N GLU A 392 8.96 43.54 -3.81
CA GLU A 392 9.86 43.73 -4.97
C GLU A 392 11.24 43.11 -4.75
N ASP A 393 11.62 42.87 -3.49
CA ASP A 393 12.91 42.28 -3.13
C ASP A 393 12.91 40.74 -3.26
N PRO A 394 14.05 40.13 -3.66
CA PRO A 394 14.22 38.69 -3.66
C PRO A 394 13.90 38.06 -2.30
N THR A 395 12.84 37.27 -2.25
CA THR A 395 12.26 36.76 -0.99
C THR A 395 11.94 35.28 -1.12
N LEU A 396 12.33 34.48 -0.11
CA LEU A 396 11.92 33.08 0.01
C LEU A 396 10.60 33.00 0.76
N LEU A 397 9.63 32.26 0.21
CA LEU A 397 8.42 31.86 0.92
C LEU A 397 8.59 30.44 1.44
N LEU A 398 8.44 30.27 2.75
CA LEU A 398 8.47 28.98 3.43
C LEU A 398 7.07 28.65 3.92
N TYR A 399 6.50 27.58 3.39
CA TYR A 399 5.16 27.10 3.74
C TYR A 399 5.24 25.85 4.63
N ASN A 400 4.50 25.86 5.73
CA ASN A 400 4.30 24.72 6.61
C ASN A 400 2.92 24.09 6.33
N PRO A 401 2.86 22.93 5.66
CA PRO A 401 1.61 22.24 5.38
C PRO A 401 1.07 21.46 6.59
N LEU A 402 1.75 21.45 7.73
CA LEU A 402 1.36 20.66 8.90
C LEU A 402 0.33 21.39 9.77
N PRO A 403 -0.56 20.66 10.47
CA PRO A 403 -1.54 21.23 11.41
C PRO A 403 -0.93 21.78 12.70
N VAL A 404 0.39 21.75 12.83
CA VAL A 404 1.12 22.19 14.03
C VAL A 404 2.18 23.21 13.64
N PRO A 405 2.46 24.21 14.49
CA PRO A 405 3.59 25.09 14.27
C PRO A 405 4.89 24.30 14.39
N VAL A 406 5.87 24.65 13.56
CA VAL A 406 7.15 23.97 13.54
C VAL A 406 8.29 24.96 13.72
N LYS A 407 9.26 24.59 14.56
CA LYS A 407 10.52 25.29 14.70
C LYS A 407 11.63 24.27 14.44
N LEU A 408 12.30 24.39 13.30
CA LEU A 408 13.32 23.44 12.88
C LEU A 408 14.47 24.13 12.15
N PRO A 409 15.67 23.53 12.16
CA PRO A 409 16.73 23.92 11.25
C PRO A 409 16.38 23.48 9.82
N VAL A 410 16.46 24.41 8.87
CA VAL A 410 16.26 24.13 7.43
C VAL A 410 17.44 24.64 6.65
N ARG A 411 17.96 23.82 5.73
CA ARG A 411 19.02 24.23 4.81
C ARG A 411 18.39 25.06 3.68
N LEU A 412 18.69 26.34 3.62
CA LEU A 412 18.14 27.27 2.62
C LEU A 412 19.21 27.76 1.66
N PRO A 413 18.86 28.04 0.39
CA PRO A 413 19.77 28.70 -0.53
C PRO A 413 20.14 30.10 -0.01
N SER A 414 21.42 30.43 -0.03
CA SER A 414 21.95 31.73 0.40
C SER A 414 22.52 32.55 -0.77
N THR A 415 23.00 31.88 -1.81
CA THR A 415 23.54 32.48 -3.04
C THR A 415 23.19 31.61 -4.26
N GLY A 416 23.52 32.05 -5.47
CA GLY A 416 23.37 31.22 -6.68
C GLY A 416 21.93 31.12 -7.23
N LEU A 417 21.03 31.99 -6.78
CA LEU A 417 19.62 32.02 -7.22
C LEU A 417 19.32 33.11 -8.27
N ASP A 418 20.34 33.76 -8.84
CA ASP A 418 20.17 34.93 -9.73
C ASP A 418 19.18 34.68 -10.87
N TRP A 419 19.22 33.48 -11.46
CA TRP A 419 18.29 33.06 -12.50
C TRP A 419 16.85 32.86 -11.97
N ALA A 420 16.69 32.28 -10.78
CA ALA A 420 15.38 31.95 -10.19
C ALA A 420 14.64 33.20 -9.70
N ILE A 421 15.39 34.21 -9.23
CA ILE A 421 14.85 35.50 -8.77
C ILE A 421 14.69 36.52 -9.91
N THR A 422 15.03 36.16 -11.14
CA THR A 422 14.82 37.03 -12.30
C THR A 422 13.31 37.31 -12.47
N PRO A 423 12.88 38.59 -12.55
CA PRO A 423 11.48 38.94 -12.77
C PRO A 423 10.93 38.24 -14.01
N GLY A 424 9.78 37.58 -13.92
CA GLY A 424 9.27 36.74 -15.01
C GLY A 424 9.46 35.25 -14.78
N VAL A 425 10.67 34.84 -14.38
CA VAL A 425 11.10 33.44 -14.45
C VAL A 425 10.36 32.56 -13.44
N HIS A 426 10.19 33.05 -12.21
CA HIS A 426 9.54 32.34 -11.12
C HIS A 426 8.06 31.99 -11.38
N HIS A 427 7.36 32.75 -12.24
CA HIS A 427 5.97 32.46 -12.61
C HIS A 427 5.82 31.79 -13.98
N LEU A 428 6.77 31.99 -14.90
CA LEU A 428 6.72 31.44 -16.25
C LEU A 428 7.28 30.01 -16.35
N GLN A 429 8.38 29.71 -15.67
CA GLN A 429 9.04 28.40 -15.79
C GLN A 429 8.58 27.40 -14.72
N ARG A 430 8.17 27.89 -13.53
CA ARG A 430 7.70 27.06 -12.39
C ARG A 430 8.57 25.80 -12.16
N LEU A 431 9.89 25.94 -12.31
CA LEU A 431 10.84 24.84 -12.24
C LEU A 431 11.01 24.37 -10.78
N ASP A 432 11.01 23.05 -10.55
CA ASP A 432 11.45 22.53 -9.25
C ASP A 432 12.98 22.57 -9.19
N GLY A 433 13.52 23.05 -8.08
CA GLY A 433 14.89 22.79 -7.68
C GLY A 433 14.91 21.82 -6.51
N SER A 434 15.90 20.93 -6.47
CA SER A 434 16.22 20.20 -5.24
C SER A 434 17.30 20.94 -4.47
N LEU A 435 17.14 21.06 -3.15
CA LEU A 435 18.19 21.60 -2.29
C LEU A 435 19.44 20.72 -2.29
N SER A 436 19.30 19.42 -2.59
CA SER A 436 20.44 18.51 -2.75
C SER A 436 21.33 18.85 -3.94
N ASP A 437 20.79 19.56 -4.95
CA ASP A 437 21.54 19.96 -6.14
C ASP A 437 22.42 21.19 -5.85
N LEU A 438 22.18 21.85 -4.72
CA LEU A 438 22.93 23.02 -4.29
C LEU A 438 24.11 22.60 -3.43
N SER A 439 25.28 23.18 -3.72
CA SER A 439 26.49 22.96 -2.92
C SER A 439 26.31 23.48 -1.49
N GLU A 440 27.08 22.93 -0.55
CA GLU A 440 27.16 23.49 0.82
C GLU A 440 27.60 24.96 0.82
N GLU A 441 28.37 25.38 -0.19
CA GLU A 441 28.83 26.77 -0.35
C GLU A 441 27.71 27.75 -0.74
N THR A 442 26.64 27.25 -1.36
CA THR A 442 25.50 28.06 -1.85
C THR A 442 24.27 27.97 -0.97
N THR A 443 24.38 27.28 0.16
CA THR A 443 23.30 27.06 1.11
C THR A 443 23.75 27.40 2.53
N ARG A 444 22.79 27.58 3.45
CA ARG A 444 23.06 27.78 4.88
C ARG A 444 21.98 27.15 5.73
N TRP A 445 22.32 26.70 6.93
CA TRP A 445 21.33 26.27 7.92
C TRP A 445 20.67 27.50 8.56
N CYS A 446 19.35 27.52 8.51
CA CYS A 446 18.49 28.58 8.99
C CYS A 446 17.57 28.04 10.07
N ALA A 447 17.52 28.68 11.24
CA ALA A 447 16.48 28.39 12.22
C ALA A 447 15.17 29.06 11.76
N VAL A 448 14.20 28.27 11.33
CA VAL A 448 12.88 28.77 10.91
C VAL A 448 11.84 28.44 11.97
N ASP A 449 10.81 29.27 12.02
CA ASP A 449 9.66 29.12 12.90
C ASP A 449 8.44 29.42 12.03
N LEU A 450 7.60 28.42 11.79
CA LEU A 450 6.51 28.49 10.83
C LEU A 450 5.19 28.16 11.54
N PRO A 451 4.14 28.98 11.37
CA PRO A 451 2.82 28.69 11.94
C PRO A 451 2.21 27.41 11.34
N ALA A 452 1.28 26.79 12.06
CA ALA A 452 0.46 25.69 11.54
C ALA A 452 -0.30 26.13 10.28
N PHE A 453 -0.34 25.28 9.25
CA PHE A 453 -0.99 25.54 7.96
C PHE A 453 -0.73 26.95 7.41
N GLY A 454 0.48 27.45 7.57
CA GLY A 454 0.80 28.84 7.27
C GLY A 454 2.20 29.00 6.72
N TYR A 455 2.57 30.24 6.42
CA TYR A 455 3.84 30.55 5.79
C TYR A 455 4.53 31.72 6.47
N ARG A 456 5.83 31.85 6.20
CA ARG A 456 6.60 33.07 6.42
C ARG A 456 7.43 33.40 5.20
N THR A 457 7.70 34.68 5.02
CA THR A 457 8.59 35.19 3.98
C THR A 457 9.87 35.69 4.59
N TYR A 458 10.98 35.43 3.93
CA TYR A 458 12.31 35.84 4.37
C TYR A 458 13.04 36.52 3.20
N PRO A 459 13.35 37.82 3.30
CA PRO A 459 14.23 38.48 2.34
C PRO A 459 15.55 37.73 2.26
N MET A 460 16.09 37.51 1.06
CA MET A 460 17.35 36.79 0.87
C MET A 460 18.51 37.44 1.64
N ALA A 461 18.52 38.76 1.72
CA ALA A 461 19.49 39.54 2.49
C ALA A 461 19.41 39.27 4.01
N ASP A 462 18.25 38.87 4.51
CA ASP A 462 17.92 38.77 5.93
C ASP A 462 17.55 37.33 6.37
N LEU A 463 17.93 36.28 5.63
CA LEU A 463 17.60 34.92 6.10
C LEU A 463 18.24 34.66 7.47
N PRO A 464 17.52 34.01 8.38
CA PRO A 464 18.00 33.73 9.72
C PRO A 464 19.20 32.79 9.69
N HIS A 465 19.99 32.79 10.76
CA HIS A 465 21.08 31.84 10.95
C HIS A 465 20.72 30.83 12.02
N ALA A 466 20.96 29.54 11.76
CA ALA A 466 20.99 28.55 12.82
C ALA A 466 22.22 28.79 13.72
N SER A 467 22.03 28.72 15.03
CA SER A 467 23.11 28.92 15.99
C SER A 467 24.04 27.71 16.02
N SER A 468 25.34 27.96 16.21
CA SER A 468 26.33 26.92 16.56
C SER A 468 26.65 26.91 18.06
N ASN A 469 25.99 27.74 18.86
CA ASN A 469 26.22 27.78 20.31
C ASN A 469 25.82 26.44 20.95
N GLY A 470 26.69 25.92 21.81
CA GLY A 470 26.49 24.63 22.47
C GLY A 470 26.73 23.41 21.57
N LEU A 471 27.09 23.61 20.30
CA LEU A 471 27.52 22.52 19.42
C LEU A 471 29.02 22.33 19.52
N GLU A 472 29.44 21.10 19.80
CA GLU A 472 30.86 20.76 19.91
C GLU A 472 31.18 19.46 19.16
N SER A 473 32.40 19.42 18.63
CA SER A 473 32.95 18.25 17.97
C SER A 473 34.35 17.99 18.52
N SER A 474 34.62 16.73 18.87
CA SER A 474 35.95 16.22 19.24
C SER A 474 36.15 14.85 18.62
N THR A 475 37.34 14.25 18.72
CA THR A 475 37.58 12.93 18.11
C THR A 475 36.56 11.90 18.62
N HIS A 476 35.81 11.29 17.70
CA HIS A 476 34.75 10.31 17.97
C HIS A 476 33.57 10.81 18.82
N ARG A 477 33.35 12.13 18.92
CA ARG A 477 32.18 12.66 19.63
C ARG A 477 31.62 13.92 18.98
N ILE A 478 30.29 14.00 18.95
CA ILE A 478 29.55 15.24 18.67
C ILE A 478 28.54 15.48 19.79
N GLN A 479 28.29 16.74 20.13
CA GLN A 479 27.34 17.08 21.17
C GLN A 479 26.62 18.40 20.92
N SER A 480 25.40 18.49 21.46
CA SER A 480 24.63 19.70 21.68
C SER A 480 24.46 19.91 23.20
N GLU A 481 23.71 20.93 23.62
CA GLU A 481 23.44 21.19 25.04
C GLU A 481 22.76 20.02 25.78
N ARG A 482 22.01 19.18 25.05
CA ARG A 482 21.18 18.11 25.63
C ARG A 482 21.50 16.73 25.10
N ILE A 483 22.18 16.64 23.95
CA ILE A 483 22.47 15.38 23.28
C ILE A 483 23.98 15.19 23.18
N HIS A 484 24.46 14.02 23.57
CA HIS A 484 25.85 13.63 23.38
C HIS A 484 25.89 12.30 22.64
N VAL A 485 26.65 12.25 21.55
CA VAL A 485 26.86 11.04 20.77
C VAL A 485 28.35 10.70 20.78
N ALA A 486 28.67 9.49 21.23
CA ALA A 486 30.01 8.93 21.20
C ALA A 486 30.08 7.79 20.20
N PHE A 487 31.14 7.75 19.41
CA PHE A 487 31.36 6.79 18.33
C PHE A 487 32.54 5.88 18.66
N ARG A 488 32.49 4.66 18.12
CA ARG A 488 33.57 3.69 18.32
C ARG A 488 34.71 3.93 17.31
N PRO A 489 35.98 3.72 17.71
CA PRO A 489 37.11 3.76 16.78
C PRO A 489 36.96 2.79 15.60
N GLU A 490 36.38 1.61 15.85
CA GLU A 490 36.10 0.56 14.86
C GLU A 490 34.82 0.77 14.04
N GLY A 491 34.04 1.82 14.34
CA GLY A 491 32.79 2.16 13.68
C GLY A 491 31.53 1.75 14.46
N GLY A 492 30.44 2.46 14.19
CA GLY A 492 29.22 2.40 14.98
C GLY A 492 29.25 3.36 16.17
N VAL A 493 28.21 3.27 16.98
CA VAL A 493 27.92 4.19 18.09
C VAL A 493 28.19 3.47 19.41
N GLU A 494 28.89 4.16 20.30
CA GLU A 494 29.15 3.72 21.66
C GLU A 494 28.02 4.14 22.60
N SER A 495 27.56 5.40 22.48
CA SER A 495 26.57 5.98 23.38
C SER A 495 25.79 7.10 22.68
N ILE A 496 24.49 7.19 22.96
CA ILE A 496 23.63 8.33 22.64
C ILE A 496 22.90 8.69 23.93
N THR A 497 23.26 9.84 24.51
CA THR A 497 22.57 10.35 25.69
C THR A 497 21.69 11.55 25.34
N PHE A 498 20.49 11.60 25.91
CA PHE A 498 19.62 12.78 25.92
C PHE A 498 19.26 13.13 27.36
N ASP A 499 19.63 14.33 27.81
CA ASP A 499 19.55 14.76 29.22
C ASP A 499 20.12 13.71 30.20
N GLY A 500 21.23 13.08 29.82
CA GLY A 500 21.91 12.05 30.61
C GLY A 500 21.27 10.66 30.58
N LYS A 501 20.13 10.47 29.89
CA LYS A 501 19.55 9.14 29.67
C LYS A 501 20.17 8.48 28.45
N GLU A 502 20.67 7.25 28.61
CA GLU A 502 21.25 6.43 27.54
C GLU A 502 20.16 5.79 26.66
N TYR A 503 20.42 5.74 25.35
CA TYR A 503 19.54 5.17 24.33
C TYR A 503 20.19 4.04 23.52
N VAL A 504 21.51 3.85 23.63
CA VAL A 504 22.22 2.72 23.00
C VAL A 504 22.16 1.51 23.93
N GLY A 505 21.63 0.40 23.41
CA GLY A 505 21.61 -0.90 24.08
C GLY A 505 22.68 -1.85 23.54
N GLU A 506 22.91 -2.95 24.27
CA GLU A 506 23.85 -4.00 23.86
C GLU A 506 23.09 -5.24 23.38
N VAL A 507 23.50 -5.76 22.21
CA VAL A 507 23.03 -7.05 21.68
C VAL A 507 24.24 -7.83 21.19
N ASP A 508 24.36 -9.09 21.61
CA ASP A 508 25.50 -9.93 21.26
C ASP A 508 25.73 -9.99 19.74
N GLY A 509 26.93 -9.61 19.32
CA GLY A 509 27.36 -9.64 17.92
C GLY A 509 26.81 -8.50 17.04
N LEU A 510 26.11 -7.51 17.61
CA LEU A 510 25.62 -6.34 16.88
C LEU A 510 26.10 -5.05 17.55
N THR A 511 26.49 -4.07 16.75
CA THR A 511 26.86 -2.72 17.19
C THR A 511 25.87 -1.72 16.64
N PHE A 512 25.24 -0.90 17.50
CA PHE A 512 24.31 0.13 17.05
C PHE A 512 24.98 1.10 16.07
N GLY A 513 24.30 1.43 14.97
CA GLY A 513 24.82 2.33 13.94
C GLY A 513 25.87 1.72 13.00
N ALA A 514 26.27 0.45 13.18
CA ALA A 514 27.13 -0.26 12.24
C ALA A 514 26.28 -1.11 11.26
N PRO A 515 26.44 -0.96 9.93
CA PRO A 515 25.68 -1.73 8.95
C PRO A 515 26.09 -3.21 8.95
N ILE A 516 25.13 -4.09 8.66
CA ILE A 516 25.32 -5.55 8.61
C ILE A 516 24.71 -6.08 7.32
N LEU A 517 25.45 -6.96 6.65
CA LEU A 517 24.95 -7.78 5.56
C LEU A 517 24.45 -9.11 6.13
N GLU A 518 23.15 -9.38 6.04
CA GLU A 518 22.53 -10.65 6.47
C GLU A 518 21.94 -11.39 5.26
N ARG A 519 22.15 -12.71 5.19
CA ARG A 519 21.61 -13.56 4.11
C ARG A 519 21.38 -15.01 4.59
N PRO A 520 20.50 -15.78 3.92
CA PRO A 520 20.38 -17.22 4.14
C PRO A 520 21.72 -17.92 3.94
N GLU A 521 22.07 -18.88 4.81
CA GLU A 521 23.36 -19.57 4.80
C GLU A 521 23.59 -20.32 3.48
N GLY A 522 22.59 -21.03 2.97
CA GLY A 522 22.62 -21.69 1.66
C GLY A 522 22.31 -20.76 0.50
N GLY A 523 22.13 -19.46 0.74
CA GLY A 523 21.90 -18.45 -0.29
C GLY A 523 20.52 -18.52 -0.95
N SER A 524 19.60 -19.30 -0.42
CA SER A 524 18.26 -19.46 -0.99
C SER A 524 17.17 -18.98 -0.04
N ARG A 525 16.24 -18.17 -0.56
CA ARG A 525 15.02 -17.80 0.17
C ARG A 525 14.17 -19.00 0.61
N LYS A 526 14.37 -20.18 -0.01
CA LYS A 526 13.69 -21.42 0.38
C LYS A 526 14.03 -21.90 1.79
N GLU A 527 15.13 -21.40 2.36
CA GLU A 527 15.51 -21.68 3.74
C GLU A 527 14.66 -20.87 4.74
N MET A 528 14.15 -19.71 4.31
CA MET A 528 13.23 -18.88 5.08
C MET A 528 11.80 -19.42 4.99
N MET A 529 11.44 -20.03 3.86
CA MET A 529 10.06 -20.48 3.61
C MET A 529 9.97 -21.62 2.58
N LYS A 530 9.11 -22.61 2.85
CA LYS A 530 8.77 -23.70 1.91
C LYS A 530 7.30 -23.66 1.55
N LEU A 531 6.99 -23.40 0.27
CA LEU A 531 5.63 -23.43 -0.27
C LEU A 531 5.17 -24.87 -0.50
N ASP A 532 3.99 -25.23 0.00
CA ASP A 532 3.28 -26.44 -0.40
C ASP A 532 1.76 -26.19 -0.41
N PHE A 533 1.19 -26.24 -1.61
CA PHE A 533 -0.22 -25.97 -1.88
C PHE A 533 -1.13 -27.18 -1.64
N ASN A 534 -0.58 -28.31 -1.19
CA ASN A 534 -1.38 -29.47 -0.78
C ASN A 534 -1.83 -29.40 0.69
N PHE A 535 -1.32 -28.44 1.47
CA PHE A 535 -1.74 -28.24 2.86
C PHE A 535 -3.02 -27.40 2.97
N PHE A 536 -3.72 -27.56 4.10
CA PHE A 536 -4.88 -26.76 4.46
C PHE A 536 -4.52 -25.27 4.66
N GLU A 537 -3.32 -24.97 5.18
CA GLU A 537 -2.75 -23.62 5.23
C GLU A 537 -1.29 -23.60 4.74
N PRO A 538 -1.02 -23.08 3.54
CA PRO A 538 0.35 -22.96 2.99
C PRO A 538 1.33 -22.19 3.89
N ALA A 539 0.83 -21.30 4.75
CA ALA A 539 1.64 -20.54 5.71
C ALA A 539 2.40 -21.39 6.74
N GLU A 540 1.96 -22.63 6.98
CA GLU A 540 2.62 -23.52 7.93
C GLU A 540 4.06 -23.88 7.51
N GLY A 541 4.47 -23.55 6.27
CA GLY A 541 5.82 -23.73 5.73
C GLY A 541 6.86 -22.66 6.09
N TRP A 542 6.52 -21.63 6.89
CA TRP A 542 7.48 -20.62 7.34
C TRP A 542 8.48 -21.14 8.38
N VAL A 543 9.76 -20.83 8.19
CA VAL A 543 10.84 -21.24 9.10
C VAL A 543 11.27 -20.03 9.94
N ARG A 544 10.83 -19.96 11.20
CA ARG A 544 11.15 -18.81 12.09
C ARG A 544 12.66 -18.68 12.37
N GLU A 545 13.35 -19.79 12.58
CA GLU A 545 14.80 -19.84 12.81
C GLU A 545 15.51 -20.41 11.59
N TRP A 546 15.56 -19.64 10.51
CA TRP A 546 16.26 -20.02 9.29
C TRP A 546 17.79 -19.79 9.45
N PRO A 547 18.64 -20.69 8.90
CA PRO A 547 20.10 -20.54 8.95
C PRO A 547 20.55 -19.26 8.24
N ARG A 548 21.33 -18.41 8.94
CA ARG A 548 21.71 -17.08 8.46
C ARG A 548 23.17 -16.76 8.68
N VAL A 549 23.76 -16.04 7.73
CA VAL A 549 25.12 -15.49 7.83
C VAL A 549 25.01 -13.98 7.99
N ARG A 550 25.64 -13.45 9.03
CA ARG A 550 25.78 -12.02 9.29
C ARG A 550 27.23 -11.60 9.09
N THR A 551 27.45 -10.54 8.33
CA THR A 551 28.78 -9.97 8.11
C THR A 551 28.74 -8.47 8.42
N PRO A 552 29.42 -7.99 9.48
CA PRO A 552 29.47 -6.58 9.79
C PRO A 552 30.25 -5.81 8.72
N GLY A 553 29.85 -4.57 8.47
CA GLY A 553 30.62 -3.64 7.65
C GLY A 553 31.97 -3.30 8.28
N LYS A 554 33.00 -3.16 7.46
CA LYS A 554 34.33 -2.71 7.89
C LYS A 554 34.41 -1.20 7.75
N LEU A 555 34.65 -0.48 8.85
CA LEU A 555 34.89 0.97 8.79
C LEU A 555 36.11 1.27 7.91
N LEU A 556 35.93 2.20 6.97
CA LEU A 556 36.98 2.74 6.12
C LEU A 556 37.44 4.11 6.62
N GLU A 557 36.49 4.99 6.85
CA GLU A 557 36.73 6.39 7.19
C GLU A 557 35.68 6.85 8.19
N GLN A 558 36.06 7.76 9.09
CA GLN A 558 35.12 8.51 9.90
C GLN A 558 35.61 9.94 10.08
N SER A 559 34.69 10.90 10.11
CA SER A 559 35.04 12.32 10.20
C SER A 559 34.03 13.09 11.03
N ASN A 560 34.50 14.18 11.65
CA ASN A 560 33.68 15.15 12.34
C ASN A 560 33.82 16.51 11.69
N ARG A 561 32.70 17.22 11.55
CA ARG A 561 32.65 18.56 10.96
C ARG A 561 31.72 19.45 11.78
N LEU A 562 32.21 20.62 12.16
CA LEU A 562 31.36 21.71 12.62
C LEU A 562 31.02 22.56 11.40
N ILE A 563 29.75 22.55 11.01
CA ILE A 563 29.22 23.36 9.91
C ILE A 563 28.37 24.49 10.50
N GLY A 564 28.22 25.62 9.80
CA GLY A 564 27.45 26.75 10.31
C GLY A 564 26.02 26.31 10.66
N GLY A 565 25.69 26.31 11.96
CA GLY A 565 24.38 25.88 12.48
C GLY A 565 24.20 24.40 12.83
N ALA A 566 25.19 23.52 12.57
CA ALA A 566 25.08 22.08 12.89
C ALA A 566 26.46 21.45 13.19
N VAL A 567 26.46 20.31 13.87
CA VAL A 567 27.65 19.45 14.02
C VAL A 567 27.34 18.07 13.44
N GLU A 568 28.27 17.52 12.69
CA GLU A 568 28.11 16.28 11.93
C GLU A 568 29.22 15.28 12.25
N HIS A 569 28.85 13.99 12.35
CA HIS A 569 29.77 12.86 12.29
C HIS A 569 29.37 11.93 11.14
N ALA A 570 30.30 11.56 10.27
CA ALA A 570 30.07 10.60 9.20
C ALA A 570 30.98 9.39 9.34
N GLN A 571 30.45 8.18 9.12
CA GLN A 571 31.15 6.91 9.09
C GLN A 571 30.92 6.20 7.75
N LEU A 572 31.99 5.89 7.03
CA LEU A 572 31.96 5.13 5.77
C LEU A 572 32.38 3.69 6.02
N PHE A 573 31.54 2.73 5.64
CA PHE A 573 31.76 1.30 5.77
C PHE A 573 31.88 0.62 4.40
N ALA A 574 32.79 -0.35 4.29
CA ALA A 574 32.81 -1.33 3.21
C ALA A 574 32.07 -2.60 3.62
N MET A 575 31.18 -3.08 2.76
CA MET A 575 30.43 -4.32 2.96
C MET A 575 31.10 -5.49 2.22
N GLY A 576 30.86 -6.71 2.69
CA GLY A 576 31.46 -7.93 2.11
C GLY A 576 31.03 -8.23 0.66
N ASN A 577 29.92 -7.64 0.20
CA ASN A 577 29.41 -7.73 -1.17
C ASN A 577 29.92 -6.61 -2.09
N GLY A 578 30.79 -5.72 -1.60
CA GLY A 578 31.32 -4.58 -2.37
C GLY A 578 30.55 -3.28 -2.21
N ASP A 579 29.35 -3.31 -1.60
CA ASP A 579 28.61 -2.09 -1.28
C ASP A 579 29.38 -1.19 -0.32
N ARG A 580 29.11 0.11 -0.40
CA ARG A 580 29.58 1.10 0.58
C ARG A 580 28.41 1.76 1.25
N VAL A 581 28.48 1.88 2.57
CA VAL A 581 27.43 2.49 3.38
C VAL A 581 28.02 3.65 4.16
N THR A 582 27.48 4.85 3.95
CA THR A 582 27.80 6.03 4.76
C THR A 582 26.69 6.27 5.75
N VAL A 583 27.02 6.36 7.04
CA VAL A 583 26.08 6.72 8.12
C VAL A 583 26.49 8.07 8.68
N THR A 584 25.62 9.06 8.56
CA THR A 584 25.87 10.44 8.96
C THR A 584 24.92 10.88 10.05
N TYR A 585 25.46 11.34 11.17
CA TYR A 585 24.74 11.83 12.33
C TYR A 585 24.86 13.35 12.40
N ARG A 586 23.76 14.07 12.62
CA ARG A 586 23.78 15.53 12.80
C ARG A 586 23.03 15.97 14.04
N LEU A 587 23.57 16.97 14.72
CA LEU A 587 22.92 17.67 15.83
C LEU A 587 22.81 19.16 15.50
N PHE A 588 21.71 19.77 15.96
CA PHE A 588 21.43 21.18 15.79
C PHE A 588 21.23 21.86 17.15
N ALA A 589 21.57 23.15 17.26
CA ALA A 589 21.47 23.86 18.52
C ALA A 589 20.00 23.99 18.97
N GLY A 590 19.71 23.53 20.20
CA GLY A 590 18.37 23.57 20.79
C GLY A 590 17.38 22.55 20.23
N ASP A 591 17.78 21.70 19.27
CA ASP A 591 16.96 20.62 18.73
C ASP A 591 17.14 19.35 19.59
N PRO A 592 16.05 18.72 20.08
CA PRO A 592 16.12 17.51 20.89
C PRO A 592 16.21 16.22 20.06
N SER A 593 16.58 16.27 18.78
CA SER A 593 16.72 15.10 17.92
C SER A 593 18.14 14.84 17.43
N VAL A 594 18.40 13.57 17.05
CA VAL A 594 19.58 13.16 16.27
C VAL A 594 19.09 12.91 14.85
N ASP A 595 19.56 13.70 13.89
CA ASP A 595 19.33 13.45 12.47
C ASP A 595 20.29 12.35 12.01
N LEU A 596 19.76 11.35 11.31
CA LEU A 596 20.51 10.20 10.81
C LEU A 596 20.23 10.03 9.32
N GLU A 597 21.28 10.15 8.52
CA GLU A 597 21.27 9.89 7.09
C GLU A 597 22.10 8.65 6.76
N VAL A 598 21.52 7.72 6.01
CA VAL A 598 22.21 6.50 5.55
C VAL A 598 22.22 6.49 4.03
N THR A 599 23.42 6.51 3.46
CA THR A 599 23.64 6.45 2.01
C THR A 599 24.24 5.11 1.64
N LEU A 600 23.55 4.35 0.80
CA LEU A 600 24.02 3.08 0.24
C LEU A 600 24.48 3.31 -1.20
N ASP A 601 25.80 3.27 -1.41
CA ASP A 601 26.41 3.15 -2.73
C ASP A 601 26.50 1.65 -3.06
N SER A 602 25.45 1.12 -3.70
CA SER A 602 25.47 -0.27 -4.10
C SER A 602 26.51 -0.50 -5.20
N ALA A 603 27.31 -1.55 -5.07
CA ALA A 603 28.21 -2.00 -6.12
C ALA A 603 27.46 -2.51 -7.36
N GLY A 604 26.13 -2.62 -7.26
CA GLY A 604 25.25 -3.21 -8.26
C GLY A 604 25.39 -4.72 -8.23
N ASP A 605 24.32 -5.43 -7.94
CA ASP A 605 24.28 -6.83 -8.34
C ASP A 605 24.07 -6.85 -9.86
N ALA A 606 25.06 -7.35 -10.60
CA ALA A 606 24.95 -7.48 -12.05
C ALA A 606 23.79 -8.40 -12.46
N ARG A 607 23.23 -9.19 -11.53
CA ARG A 607 22.11 -10.09 -11.75
C ARG A 607 21.32 -10.32 -10.45
N PRO A 608 20.34 -9.47 -10.10
CA PRO A 608 19.49 -9.69 -8.91
C PRO A 608 18.60 -10.96 -9.01
N TYR A 609 18.62 -11.67 -10.14
CA TYR A 609 17.77 -12.83 -10.44
C TYR A 609 18.51 -14.07 -10.96
N SER A 610 19.86 -14.14 -10.91
CA SER A 610 20.61 -15.33 -11.37
C SER A 610 20.83 -16.38 -10.30
#